data_AF-A0A0G0KJ54-F1
#
_entry.id   AF-A0A0G0KJ54-F1
#
_cell.length_a   1.000
_cell.length_b   1.000
_cell.length_c   1.000
_cell.angle_alpha   90.00
_cell.angle_beta   90.00
_cell.angle_gamma   90.00
#
_symmetry.space_group_name_H-M   'P 1'
#
loop_
_entity.id
_entity.type
_entity.pdbx_description
1 polymer ?
#
loop_
_entity_poly.entity_id
_entity_poly.type
_entity_poly.pdbx_seq_one_letter_code
_entity_poly.pdbx_strand_id
1 'polypeptide(L)'
;MKIAVVGSRHMSDYGREVVGEIMEVLAKEEVVTIRVMGCNSEVIRLGAKRIFEGVNFEKLNEDVANYADILVIIEGGKKSGTLLLASKFVEKGKYVYCVPGRIVDEGSYATNWLIKQGAIPLVEMNDLTEVLQ
;
A
#
# COMPACT_ATOMS: atom_id res chain seq x y z
N MET A 1 0.50 -15.24 -1.78
CA MET A 1 -0.57 -14.25 -1.96
C MET A 1 -0.14 -13.16 -2.93
N LYS A 2 -1.09 -12.40 -3.45
CA LYS A 2 -0.82 -11.18 -4.23
C LYS A 2 -1.01 -9.97 -3.34
N ILE A 3 0.02 -9.16 -3.16
CA ILE A 3 0.02 -8.06 -2.20
C ILE A 3 0.25 -6.76 -2.94
N ALA A 4 -0.71 -5.84 -2.88
CA ALA A 4 -0.57 -4.52 -3.45
C ALA A 4 0.17 -3.61 -2.46
N VAL A 5 1.30 -3.03 -2.86
CA VAL A 5 2.04 -2.04 -2.05
C VAL A 5 1.99 -0.70 -2.75
N VAL A 6 1.43 0.31 -2.06
CA VAL A 6 1.23 1.66 -2.59
C VAL A 6 1.55 2.72 -1.53
N GLY A 7 1.69 3.98 -1.94
CA GLY A 7 1.89 5.06 -0.99
C GLY A 7 1.92 6.44 -1.62
N SER A 8 2.57 7.38 -0.92
CA SER A 8 2.67 8.78 -1.33
C SER A 8 3.53 8.93 -2.59
N ARG A 9 3.14 9.88 -3.45
CA ARG A 9 3.96 10.37 -4.56
C ARG A 9 5.15 11.21 -4.09
N HIS A 10 5.04 11.78 -2.89
CA HIS A 10 6.08 12.52 -2.18
C HIS A 10 6.40 11.72 -0.91
N MET A 11 7.21 10.68 -1.08
CA MET A 11 7.56 9.74 -0.01
C MET A 11 8.65 10.32 0.89
N SER A 12 8.53 10.13 2.20
CA SER A 12 9.57 10.50 3.17
C SER A 12 10.72 9.49 3.20
N ASP A 13 11.81 9.81 3.92
CA ASP A 13 12.89 8.84 4.14
C ASP A 13 12.40 7.64 4.96
N TYR A 14 11.51 7.88 5.93
CA TYR A 14 10.83 6.81 6.67
C TYR A 14 10.02 5.91 5.75
N GLY A 15 9.22 6.50 4.84
CA GLY A 15 8.46 5.73 3.85
C GLY A 15 9.36 4.88 2.96
N ARG A 16 10.55 5.38 2.58
CA ARG A 16 11.53 4.62 1.79
C ARG A 16 12.11 3.45 2.56
N GLU A 17 12.50 3.67 3.81
CA GLU A 17 13.03 2.63 4.71
C GLU A 17 12.01 1.50 4.89
N VAL A 18 10.77 1.86 5.21
CA VAL A 18 9.66 0.90 5.38
C VAL A 18 9.40 0.11 4.09
N VAL A 19 9.44 0.75 2.92
CA VAL A 19 9.32 0.04 1.64
C VAL A 19 10.45 -0.98 1.47
N GLY A 20 11.69 -0.63 1.84
CA GLY A 20 12.84 -1.54 1.79
C GLY A 20 12.61 -2.80 2.61
N GLU A 21 12.24 -2.63 3.89
CA GLU A 21 11.99 -3.75 4.81
C GLU A 21 10.80 -4.61 4.35
N ILE A 22 9.69 -4.00 3.94
CA ILE A 22 8.52 -4.73 3.44
C ILE A 22 8.87 -5.55 2.20
N MET A 23 9.66 -5.00 1.28
CA MET A 23 10.04 -5.74 0.07
C MET A 23 10.95 -6.93 0.37
N GLU A 24 11.80 -6.84 1.41
CA GLU A 24 12.61 -7.96 1.88
C GLU A 24 11.73 -9.07 2.48
N VAL A 25 10.80 -8.71 3.37
CA VAL A 25 9.86 -9.66 3.98
C VAL A 25 8.96 -10.32 2.92
N LEU A 26 8.51 -9.54 1.95
CA LEU A 26 7.64 -10.01 0.87
C LEU A 26 8.39 -10.62 -0.32
N ALA A 27 9.70 -10.90 -0.22
CA ALA A 27 10.51 -11.38 -1.35
C ALA A 27 9.96 -12.65 -2.03
N LYS A 28 9.27 -13.52 -1.27
CA LYS A 28 8.64 -14.74 -1.79
C LYS A 28 7.23 -14.50 -2.35
N GLU A 29 6.57 -13.42 -1.96
CA GLU A 29 5.19 -13.12 -2.32
C GLU A 29 5.08 -12.43 -3.69
N GLU A 30 3.87 -12.37 -4.24
CA GLU A 30 3.60 -11.63 -5.47
C GLU A 30 3.25 -10.18 -5.17
N VAL A 31 4.29 -9.34 -5.04
CA VAL A 31 4.10 -7.90 -4.84
C VAL A 31 3.65 -7.24 -6.14
N VAL A 32 2.58 -6.45 -6.05
CA VAL A 32 2.02 -5.69 -7.14
C VAL A 32 1.93 -4.21 -6.81
N THR A 33 2.00 -3.37 -7.84
CA THR A 33 1.87 -1.93 -7.64
C THR A 33 1.38 -1.22 -8.91
N ILE A 34 1.21 0.10 -8.82
CA ILE A 34 0.76 0.99 -9.89
C ILE A 34 1.96 1.80 -10.41
N ARG A 35 2.11 1.97 -11.73
CA ARG A 35 3.15 2.83 -12.32
C ARG A 35 2.85 4.31 -12.08
N VAL A 36 3.27 4.82 -10.93
CA VAL A 36 3.33 6.23 -10.57
C VAL A 36 4.62 6.54 -9.82
N MET A 37 4.96 7.83 -9.70
CA MET A 37 6.12 8.29 -8.93
C MET A 37 5.99 8.06 -7.42
N GLY A 38 7.11 8.20 -6.70
CA GLY A 38 7.16 8.13 -5.23
C GLY A 38 7.28 6.70 -4.72
N CYS A 39 6.45 6.33 -3.75
CA CYS A 39 6.46 4.99 -3.15
C CYS A 39 6.36 3.88 -4.20
N ASN A 40 5.45 4.00 -5.16
CA ASN A 40 5.27 2.95 -6.15
C ASN A 40 6.49 2.78 -7.06
N SER A 41 7.19 3.86 -7.44
CA SER A 41 8.44 3.74 -8.21
C SER A 41 9.55 3.04 -7.42
N GLU A 42 9.56 3.20 -6.09
CA GLU A 42 10.50 2.49 -5.22
C GLU A 42 10.16 1.01 -5.11
N VAL A 43 8.88 0.67 -4.95
CA VAL A 43 8.38 -0.71 -4.97
C VAL A 43 8.70 -1.40 -6.31
N ILE A 44 8.56 -0.69 -7.44
CA ILE A 44 8.98 -1.17 -8.76
C ILE A 44 10.50 -1.42 -8.79
N ARG A 45 11.30 -0.47 -8.30
CA ARG A 45 12.77 -0.57 -8.26
C ARG A 45 13.25 -1.79 -7.49
N LEU A 46 12.56 -2.12 -6.40
CA LEU A 46 12.89 -3.24 -5.50
C LEU A 46 12.31 -4.59 -5.95
N GLY A 47 11.59 -4.66 -7.07
CA GLY A 47 11.22 -5.92 -7.71
C GLY A 47 9.74 -6.30 -7.65
N ALA A 48 8.82 -5.34 -7.74
CA ALA A 48 7.40 -5.64 -7.97
C ALA A 48 7.21 -6.60 -9.17
N LYS A 49 6.47 -7.69 -8.97
CA LYS A 49 6.24 -8.73 -9.99
C LYS A 49 5.16 -8.35 -11.01
N ARG A 50 4.16 -7.56 -10.59
CA ARG A 50 3.09 -7.05 -11.46
C ARG A 50 2.93 -5.54 -11.30
N ILE A 51 2.92 -4.84 -12.44
CA ILE A 51 2.81 -3.39 -12.49
C ILE A 51 1.59 -3.02 -13.34
N PHE A 52 0.65 -2.30 -12.73
CA PHE A 52 -0.54 -1.78 -13.40
C PHE A 52 -0.26 -0.36 -13.90
N GLU A 53 -0.63 -0.06 -15.13
CA GLU A 53 -0.43 1.26 -15.73
C GLU A 53 -1.64 1.69 -16.57
N GLY A 54 -1.89 3.00 -16.62
CA GLY A 54 -3.02 3.56 -17.34
C GLY A 54 -3.35 4.97 -16.88
N VAL A 55 -4.14 5.68 -17.68
CA VAL A 55 -4.57 7.06 -17.40
C VAL A 55 -5.89 7.14 -16.63
N ASN A 56 -6.69 6.06 -16.64
CA ASN A 56 -7.93 5.97 -15.87
C ASN A 56 -7.66 5.31 -14.51
N PHE A 57 -7.49 6.13 -13.48
CA PHE A 57 -7.17 5.67 -12.13
C PHE A 57 -8.32 4.92 -11.44
N GLU A 58 -9.58 5.20 -11.77
CA GLU A 58 -10.71 4.46 -11.21
C GLU A 58 -10.69 3.01 -11.66
N LYS A 59 -10.51 2.80 -12.97
CA LYS A 59 -10.34 1.47 -13.55
C LYS A 59 -9.08 0.79 -13.00
N LEU A 60 -7.98 1.53 -12.87
CA LEU A 60 -6.73 0.99 -12.36
C LEU A 60 -6.86 0.49 -10.92
N ASN A 61 -7.58 1.24 -10.08
CA ASN A 61 -7.85 0.85 -8.71
C ASN A 61 -8.71 -0.43 -8.66
N GLU A 62 -9.71 -0.53 -9.54
CA GLU A 62 -10.55 -1.72 -9.67
C GLU A 62 -9.73 -2.95 -10.11
N ASP A 63 -8.86 -2.79 -11.10
CA ASP A 63 -8.00 -3.87 -11.62
C ASP A 63 -7.03 -4.37 -10.54
N VAL A 64 -6.39 -3.47 -9.78
CA VAL A 64 -5.50 -3.83 -8.67
C VAL A 64 -6.27 -4.52 -7.55
N ALA A 65 -7.44 -3.99 -7.16
CA ALA A 65 -8.27 -4.57 -6.12
C ALA A 65 -8.87 -5.93 -6.51
N ASN A 66 -9.09 -6.18 -7.80
CA ASN A 66 -9.48 -7.50 -8.30
C ASN A 66 -8.31 -8.48 -8.25
N TYR A 67 -7.10 -8.01 -8.54
CA TYR A 67 -5.92 -8.86 -8.64
C TYR A 67 -5.29 -9.25 -7.29
N ALA A 68 -5.08 -8.29 -6.40
CA ALA A 68 -4.38 -8.50 -5.14
C ALA A 68 -5.32 -8.87 -4.00
N ASP A 69 -4.85 -9.67 -3.05
CA ASP A 69 -5.58 -10.19 -1.90
C ASP A 69 -5.49 -9.24 -0.70
N ILE A 70 -4.36 -8.52 -0.58
CA ILE A 70 -4.06 -7.58 0.50
C ILE A 70 -3.57 -6.26 -0.09
N LEU A 71 -3.96 -5.15 0.52
CA LEU A 71 -3.42 -3.82 0.25
C LEU A 71 -2.56 -3.35 1.42
N VAL A 72 -1.35 -2.88 1.15
CA VAL A 72 -0.46 -2.23 2.11
C VAL A 72 -0.24 -0.79 1.66
N ILE A 73 -0.57 0.17 2.54
CA ILE A 73 -0.41 1.60 2.29
C ILE A 73 0.67 2.14 3.23
N ILE A 74 1.76 2.64 2.66
CA ILE A 74 2.92 3.14 3.41
C ILE A 74 2.69 4.57 3.91
N GLU A 75 2.30 5.46 3.00
CA GLU A 75 2.05 6.87 3.30
C GLU A 75 0.95 7.41 2.39
N GLY A 76 0.27 8.48 2.81
CA GLY A 76 -0.65 9.23 1.98
C GLY A 76 -1.21 10.45 2.70
N GLY A 77 -1.38 11.55 1.96
CA GLY A 77 -2.05 12.75 2.48
C GLY A 77 -3.58 12.69 2.42
N LYS A 78 -4.24 13.73 2.92
CA LYS A 78 -5.72 13.84 2.97
C LYS A 78 -6.43 13.69 1.63
N LYS A 79 -5.77 14.05 0.51
CA LYS A 79 -6.29 13.90 -0.87
C LYS A 79 -5.60 12.77 -1.62
N SER A 80 -5.10 11.75 -0.92
CA SER A 80 -4.38 10.64 -1.53
C SER A 80 -5.32 9.72 -2.32
N GLY A 81 -4.86 9.29 -3.50
CA GLY A 81 -5.54 8.25 -4.28
C GLY A 81 -5.57 6.88 -3.59
N THR A 82 -4.70 6.68 -2.59
CA THR A 82 -4.68 5.44 -1.78
C THR A 82 -5.98 5.24 -0.99
N LEU A 83 -6.69 6.32 -0.64
CA LEU A 83 -8.01 6.25 0.03
C LEU A 83 -9.05 5.57 -0.86
N LEU A 84 -9.08 5.94 -2.15
CA LEU A 84 -10.00 5.34 -3.12
C LEU A 84 -9.65 3.87 -3.35
N LEU A 85 -8.36 3.53 -3.49
CA LEU A 85 -7.93 2.14 -3.62
C LEU A 85 -8.30 1.30 -2.38
N ALA A 86 -8.09 1.83 -1.17
CA ALA A 86 -8.49 1.17 0.07
C ALA A 86 -9.98 0.83 0.09
N SER A 87 -10.84 1.77 -0.34
CA SER A 87 -12.27 1.51 -0.42
C SER A 87 -12.60 0.32 -1.33
N LYS A 88 -11.88 0.13 -2.45
CA LYS A 88 -12.06 -1.01 -3.36
C LYS A 88 -11.66 -2.35 -2.77
N PHE A 89 -10.63 -2.38 -1.91
CA PHE A 89 -10.28 -3.59 -1.17
C PHE A 89 -11.34 -3.93 -0.12
N VAL A 90 -11.79 -2.93 0.64
CA VAL A 90 -12.83 -3.11 1.66
C VAL A 90 -14.16 -3.58 1.04
N GLU A 91 -14.60 -2.97 -0.07
CA GLU A 91 -15.80 -3.37 -0.82
C GLU A 91 -15.75 -4.85 -1.25
N LYS A 92 -14.56 -5.41 -1.44
CA LYS A 92 -14.32 -6.81 -1.83
C LYS A 92 -14.05 -7.75 -0.66
N GLY A 93 -14.18 -7.28 0.58
CA GLY A 93 -13.89 -8.06 1.79
C GLY A 93 -12.41 -8.42 1.94
N LYS A 94 -11.51 -7.59 1.42
CA LYS A 94 -10.05 -7.80 1.45
C LYS A 94 -9.38 -6.98 2.53
N TYR A 95 -8.21 -7.43 2.96
CA TYR A 95 -7.46 -6.78 4.04
C TYR A 95 -6.75 -5.52 3.54
N VAL A 96 -6.80 -4.48 4.37
CA VAL A 96 -6.06 -3.23 4.17
C VAL A 96 -5.17 -3.01 5.39
N TYR A 97 -3.86 -3.02 5.15
CA TYR A 97 -2.82 -2.66 6.10
C TYR A 97 -2.35 -1.24 5.86
N CYS A 98 -2.10 -0.52 6.93
CA CYS A 98 -1.63 0.86 6.88
C CYS A 98 -0.47 1.03 7.86
N VAL A 99 0.64 1.60 7.38
CA VAL A 99 1.77 1.96 8.23
C VAL A 99 1.39 3.19 9.07
N PRO A 100 1.37 3.10 10.41
CA PRO A 100 1.11 4.24 11.27
C PRO A 100 2.21 5.29 11.08
N GLY A 101 1.83 6.57 11.19
CA GLY A 101 2.80 7.66 11.11
C GLY A 101 2.51 8.77 12.09
N ARG A 102 3.40 9.76 12.17
CA ARG A 102 3.26 10.88 13.13
C ARG A 102 2.00 11.68 12.78
N ILE A 103 1.20 12.00 13.80
CA ILE A 103 -0.09 12.69 13.60
C ILE A 103 0.03 14.12 13.06
N VAL A 104 1.22 14.70 13.14
CA VAL A 104 1.54 16.05 12.61
C VAL A 104 2.08 16.02 11.19
N ASP A 105 2.46 14.84 10.68
CA ASP A 105 3.01 14.70 9.34
C ASP A 105 1.85 14.57 8.34
N GLU A 106 1.76 15.51 7.39
CA GLU A 106 0.68 15.50 6.40
C GLU A 106 0.66 14.20 5.57
N GLY A 107 1.84 13.62 5.35
CA GLY A 107 2.02 12.34 4.65
C GLY A 107 1.49 11.12 5.41
N SER A 108 1.19 11.23 6.69
CA SER A 108 0.64 10.13 7.52
C SER A 108 -0.88 10.22 7.69
N TYR A 109 -1.53 11.25 7.16
CA TYR A 109 -2.96 11.46 7.39
C TYR A 109 -3.82 10.28 6.89
N ALA A 110 -3.60 9.82 5.66
CA ALA A 110 -4.43 8.79 5.05
C ALA A 110 -4.30 7.46 5.78
N THR A 111 -3.08 7.04 6.12
CA THR A 111 -2.86 5.77 6.84
C THR A 111 -3.47 5.82 8.23
N ASN A 112 -3.23 6.88 9.01
CA ASN A 112 -3.83 7.05 10.33
C ASN A 112 -5.37 7.14 10.26
N TRP A 113 -5.91 7.82 9.26
CA TRP A 113 -7.36 7.92 9.07
C TRP A 113 -7.98 6.57 8.69
N LEU A 114 -7.34 5.79 7.81
CA LEU A 114 -7.77 4.44 7.44
C LEU A 114 -7.70 3.48 8.64
N ILE A 115 -6.65 3.55 9.46
CA ILE A 115 -6.55 2.80 10.72
C ILE A 115 -7.73 3.14 11.63
N LYS A 116 -8.06 4.44 11.77
CA LYS A 116 -9.26 4.88 12.49
C LYS A 116 -10.57 4.33 11.90
N GLN A 117 -10.61 4.03 10.59
CA GLN A 117 -11.77 3.41 9.93
C GLN A 117 -11.78 1.88 10.04
N GLY A 118 -10.76 1.25 10.64
CA GLY A 118 -10.67 -0.20 10.81
C GLY A 118 -9.69 -0.90 9.87
N ALA A 119 -8.84 -0.17 9.14
CA ALA A 119 -7.66 -0.77 8.52
C ALA A 119 -6.72 -1.32 9.61
N ILE A 120 -6.00 -2.40 9.28
CA ILE A 120 -5.10 -3.06 10.21
C ILE A 120 -3.81 -2.23 10.31
N PRO A 121 -3.40 -1.78 11.51
CA PRO A 121 -2.14 -1.07 11.66
C PRO A 121 -0.99 -2.06 11.42
N LEU A 122 -0.11 -1.76 10.47
CA LEU A 122 1.10 -2.52 10.26
C LEU A 122 2.16 -2.04 11.24
N VAL A 123 2.31 -2.74 12.35
CA VAL A 123 3.24 -2.39 13.44
C VAL A 123 4.41 -3.35 13.54
N GLU A 124 4.26 -4.56 13.00
CA GLU A 124 5.34 -5.54 12.87
C GLU A 124 5.42 -6.01 11.43
N MET A 125 6.62 -6.07 10.84
CA MET A 125 6.77 -6.44 9.42
C MET A 125 6.26 -7.86 9.12
N ASN A 126 6.33 -8.75 10.12
CA ASN A 126 5.87 -10.13 9.99
C ASN A 126 4.34 -10.27 9.94
N ASP A 127 3.57 -9.25 10.36
CA ASP A 127 2.10 -9.25 10.31
C ASP A 127 1.59 -9.59 8.89
N LEU A 128 2.31 -9.15 7.84
CA LEU A 128 1.95 -9.42 6.44
C LEU A 128 2.11 -10.89 6.03
N THR A 129 2.95 -11.63 6.76
CA THR A 129 3.20 -13.06 6.54
C THR A 129 2.46 -13.94 7.54
N GLU A 130 1.92 -13.39 8.63
CA GLU A 130 1.15 -14.16 9.61
C GLU A 130 -0.31 -14.41 9.21
N VAL A 131 -0.85 -13.61 8.27
CA VAL A 131 -2.15 -13.90 7.60
C VAL A 131 -2.12 -15.24 6.83
N LEU A 132 -0.97 -15.92 6.78
CA LEU A 132 -0.72 -17.17 6.07
C LEU A 132 -1.01 -18.45 6.89
N GLN A 133 -1.47 -18.36 8.14
CA GLN A 133 -1.83 -19.53 8.98
C GLN A 133 -3.35 -19.70 9.10
#